data_AF-U7Q9B3-F1
#
_entry.id   AF-U7Q9B3-F1
#
_cell.length_a   1.000
_cell.length_b   1.000
_cell.length_c   1.000
_cell.angle_alpha   90.00
_cell.angle_beta   90.00
_cell.angle_gamma   90.00
#
_symmetry.space_group_name_H-M   'P 1'
#
loop_
_entity.id
_entity.type
_entity.pdbx_description
1 polymer ?
#
loop_
_entity_poly.entity_id
_entity_poly.type
_entity_poly.pdbx_seq_one_letter_code
_entity_poly.pdbx_strand_id
1 'polypeptide(L)'
;MSVYVQTLVKNYRENLQRFERYRNKPLDEDQESVIFFYNQDEVLPDAVFFEQVADYWAKTSILMHQVAAANNIPYFHFFQPNQYWKTNRKFSEAEKKIAFIESSPYKKGVKFGYPLLIKQIDELKANNINIFNALNIFDDVAEPVYGDNCCHYNARGEEIFSTYIGSSIVETLTDKSFEAKTQN
;
A
#
# COMPACT_ATOMS: atom_id res chain seq x y z
N MET A 1 -16.06 2.08 31.43
CA MET A 1 -15.09 1.38 30.54
C MET A 1 -15.53 1.62 29.11
N SER A 2 -14.68 2.19 28.25
CA SER A 2 -15.02 2.58 26.86
C SER A 2 -15.53 1.40 26.02
N VAL A 3 -16.43 1.65 25.06
CA VAL A 3 -16.93 0.65 24.10
C VAL A 3 -15.77 -0.05 23.39
N TYR A 4 -14.70 0.69 23.07
CA TYR A 4 -13.49 0.13 22.49
C TYR A 4 -12.83 -0.93 23.39
N VAL A 5 -12.71 -0.63 24.69
CA VAL A 5 -12.10 -1.54 25.67
C VAL A 5 -12.98 -2.78 25.85
N GLN A 6 -14.30 -2.62 25.85
CA GLN A 6 -15.22 -3.75 25.94
C GLN A 6 -15.11 -4.68 24.72
N THR A 7 -15.05 -4.12 23.51
CA THR A 7 -14.84 -4.88 22.27
C THR A 7 -13.49 -5.59 22.28
N LEU A 8 -12.42 -4.91 22.71
CA LEU A 8 -11.09 -5.51 22.81
C LEU A 8 -11.07 -6.71 23.76
N VAL A 9 -11.67 -6.56 24.95
CA VAL A 9 -11.76 -7.64 25.95
C VAL A 9 -12.60 -8.81 25.43
N LYS A 10 -13.70 -8.53 24.72
CA LYS A 10 -14.53 -9.56 24.10
C LYS A 10 -13.74 -10.36 23.07
N ASN A 11 -13.10 -9.68 22.11
CA ASN A 11 -12.32 -10.31 21.06
C ASN A 11 -11.15 -11.12 21.64
N TYR A 12 -10.49 -10.62 22.69
CA TYR A 12 -9.44 -11.36 23.38
C TYR A 12 -9.96 -12.69 23.98
N ARG A 13 -11.11 -12.68 24.66
CA ARG A 13 -11.70 -13.89 25.23
C ARG A 13 -12.08 -14.90 24.16
N GLU A 14 -12.66 -14.45 23.05
CA GLU A 14 -13.02 -15.31 21.91
C GLU A 14 -11.78 -15.95 21.27
N ASN A 15 -10.71 -15.17 21.08
CA ASN A 15 -9.44 -15.67 20.57
C ASN A 15 -8.79 -16.68 21.51
N LEU A 16 -8.80 -16.44 22.83
CA LEU A 16 -8.28 -17.37 23.81
C LEU A 16 -9.04 -18.70 23.78
N GLN A 17 -10.38 -18.66 23.71
CA GLN A 17 -11.19 -19.87 23.57
C GLN A 17 -10.89 -20.63 22.28
N ARG A 18 -10.65 -19.93 21.16
CA ARG A 18 -10.28 -20.56 19.88
C ARG A 18 -8.89 -21.19 19.94
N PHE A 19 -7.93 -20.52 20.58
CA PHE A 19 -6.59 -21.06 20.84
C PHE A 19 -6.64 -22.32 21.72
N GLU A 20 -7.40 -22.29 22.81
CA GLU A 20 -7.56 -23.47 23.69
C GLU A 20 -8.21 -24.65 22.94
N ARG A 21 -9.20 -24.40 22.08
CA ARG A 21 -9.77 -25.45 21.22
C ARG A 21 -8.74 -26.03 20.26
N TYR A 22 -7.87 -25.19 19.67
CA TYR A 22 -6.80 -25.65 18.77
C TYR A 22 -5.76 -26.49 19.51
N ARG A 23 -5.31 -26.04 20.68
CA ARG A 23 -4.35 -26.74 21.54
C ARG A 23 -4.85 -28.12 21.99
N ASN A 24 -6.15 -28.27 22.20
CA ASN A 24 -6.76 -29.53 22.65
C ASN A 24 -7.11 -30.50 21.50
N LYS A 25 -6.83 -30.15 20.23
CA LYS A 25 -6.96 -31.11 19.13
C LYS A 25 -5.83 -32.17 19.23
N PRO A 26 -6.11 -33.45 18.96
CA PRO A 26 -5.06 -34.45 18.84
C PRO A 26 -4.06 -34.02 17.75
N LEU A 27 -2.78 -34.09 18.07
CA LEU A 27 -1.71 -33.91 17.07
C LEU A 27 -1.71 -35.12 16.12
N ASP A 28 -1.45 -34.91 14.84
CA ASP A 28 -1.11 -36.02 13.93
C ASP A 28 0.19 -36.68 14.43
N GLU A 29 0.29 -38.01 14.27
CA GLU A 29 1.41 -38.83 14.78
C GLU A 29 2.80 -38.35 14.30
N ASP A 30 2.86 -37.57 13.22
CA ASP A 30 4.07 -37.05 12.61
C ASP A 30 4.48 -35.62 13.06
N GLN A 31 3.75 -34.98 13.99
CA GLN A 31 4.10 -33.63 14.49
C GLN A 31 5.08 -33.67 15.67
N GLU A 32 6.38 -33.59 15.37
CA GLU A 32 7.47 -33.52 16.37
C GLU A 32 7.64 -32.13 17.05
N SER A 33 6.79 -31.14 16.74
CA SER A 33 6.94 -29.78 17.26
C SER A 33 6.17 -29.57 18.57
N VAL A 34 6.87 -29.16 19.62
CA VAL A 34 6.27 -28.66 20.88
C VAL A 34 5.67 -27.25 20.69
N ILE A 35 5.99 -26.57 19.58
CA ILE A 35 5.50 -25.23 19.24
C ILE A 35 4.20 -25.36 18.47
N PHE A 36 3.10 -24.91 19.08
CA PHE A 36 1.79 -24.77 18.44
C PHE A 36 1.73 -23.47 17.64
N PHE A 37 1.83 -23.57 16.32
CA PHE A 37 1.46 -22.45 15.45
C PHE A 37 -0.06 -22.36 15.42
N TYR A 38 -0.60 -21.33 16.07
CA TYR A 38 -2.00 -20.95 15.88
C TYR A 38 -2.11 -20.27 14.52
N ASN A 39 -2.29 -21.06 13.47
CA ASN A 39 -2.72 -20.52 12.18
C ASN A 39 -4.16 -20.04 12.36
N GLN A 40 -4.40 -18.75 12.17
CA GLN A 40 -5.76 -18.26 12.04
C GLN A 40 -6.34 -18.82 10.74
N ASP A 41 -7.16 -19.86 10.86
CA ASP A 41 -7.73 -20.62 9.74
C ASP A 41 -8.72 -19.84 8.85
N GLU A 42 -9.07 -18.59 9.17
CA GLU A 42 -10.02 -17.82 8.36
C GLU A 42 -9.27 -16.86 7.44
N VAL A 43 -9.15 -17.26 6.17
CA VAL A 43 -8.92 -16.31 5.08
C VAL A 43 -10.07 -15.31 5.12
N LEU A 44 -9.78 -14.08 5.55
CA LEU A 44 -10.77 -13.02 5.56
C LEU A 44 -11.36 -12.85 4.16
N PRO A 45 -12.69 -12.63 4.04
CA PRO A 45 -13.28 -12.24 2.77
C PRO A 45 -12.55 -11.01 2.23
N ASP A 46 -12.30 -10.95 0.92
CA ASP A 46 -11.51 -9.89 0.28
C ASP A 46 -11.95 -8.49 0.70
N ALA A 47 -13.27 -8.24 0.80
CA ALA A 47 -13.81 -6.96 1.23
C ALA A 47 -13.31 -6.56 2.61
N VAL A 48 -13.36 -7.48 3.58
CA VAL A 48 -12.90 -7.25 4.95
C VAL A 48 -11.38 -7.12 4.99
N PHE A 49 -10.67 -7.98 4.25
CA PHE A 49 -9.22 -7.96 4.18
C PHE A 49 -8.68 -6.62 3.67
N PHE A 50 -9.15 -6.14 2.52
CA PHE A 50 -8.63 -4.91 1.94
C PHE A 50 -9.03 -3.66 2.73
N GLU A 51 -10.21 -3.64 3.37
CA GLU A 51 -10.59 -2.57 4.30
C GLU A 51 -9.63 -2.51 5.50
N GLN A 52 -9.33 -3.66 6.12
CA GLN A 52 -8.37 -3.71 7.23
C GLN A 52 -6.95 -3.33 6.80
N VAL A 53 -6.51 -3.77 5.62
CA VAL A 53 -5.20 -3.37 5.07
C VAL A 53 -5.12 -1.85 4.88
N ALA A 54 -6.17 -1.23 4.33
CA ALA A 54 -6.19 0.21 4.14
C ALA A 54 -6.23 0.98 5.47
N ASP A 55 -7.01 0.52 6.44
CA ASP A 55 -7.06 1.08 7.80
C ASP A 55 -5.70 0.98 8.50
N TYR A 56 -5.05 -0.18 8.47
CA TYR A 56 -3.72 -0.36 9.05
C TYR A 56 -2.65 0.46 8.34
N TRP A 57 -2.69 0.53 7.01
CA TRP A 57 -1.77 1.38 6.25
C TRP A 57 -1.91 2.86 6.67
N ALA A 58 -3.14 3.36 6.81
CA ALA A 58 -3.37 4.75 7.22
C ALA A 58 -2.86 5.02 8.65
N LYS A 59 -3.27 4.17 9.61
CA LYS A 59 -2.87 4.29 11.02
C LYS A 59 -1.36 4.19 11.21
N THR A 60 -0.71 3.26 10.53
CA THR A 60 0.75 3.10 10.63
C THR A 60 1.48 4.25 9.96
N SER A 61 0.98 4.79 8.85
CA SER A 61 1.54 6.00 8.21
C SER A 61 1.46 7.22 9.12
N ILE A 62 0.32 7.40 9.82
CA ILE A 62 0.15 8.46 10.84
C ILE A 62 1.12 8.27 12.00
N LEU A 63 1.26 7.05 12.52
CA LEU A 63 2.20 6.77 13.59
C LEU A 63 3.65 7.05 13.18
N MET A 64 4.06 6.58 11.99
CA MET A 64 5.40 6.84 11.45
C MET A 64 5.66 8.35 11.30
N HIS A 65 4.70 9.10 10.77
CA HIS A 65 4.79 10.54 10.67
C HIS A 65 4.95 11.21 12.04
N GLN A 66 4.16 10.82 13.04
CA GLN A 66 4.25 11.37 14.41
C GLN A 66 5.62 11.11 15.04
N VAL A 67 6.16 9.90 14.88
CA VAL A 67 7.50 9.55 15.37
C VAL A 67 8.58 10.38 14.67
N ALA A 68 8.49 10.53 13.34
CA ALA A 68 9.43 11.33 12.57
C ALA A 68 9.36 12.82 12.97
N ALA A 69 8.16 13.38 13.07
CA ALA A 69 7.90 14.76 13.46
C ALA A 69 8.44 15.08 14.87
N ALA A 70 8.28 14.16 15.83
CA ALA A 70 8.85 14.30 17.18
C ALA A 70 10.39 14.40 17.18
N ASN A 71 11.04 13.96 16.10
CA ASN A 71 12.49 14.02 15.90
C ASN A 71 12.91 15.07 14.87
N ASN A 72 12.00 15.98 14.47
CA ASN A 72 12.22 16.99 13.42
C ASN A 72 12.63 16.38 12.07
N ILE A 73 12.12 15.19 11.75
CA ILE A 73 12.35 14.51 10.48
C ILE A 73 11.09 14.65 9.63
N PRO A 74 11.17 15.33 8.47
CA PRO A 74 10.08 15.37 7.51
C PRO A 74 9.74 13.97 7.00
N TYR A 75 8.45 13.61 7.03
CA TYR A 75 7.94 12.36 6.48
C TYR A 75 7.15 12.63 5.20
N PHE A 76 7.44 11.84 4.17
CA PHE A 76 6.81 11.92 2.86
C PHE A 76 6.25 10.56 2.47
N HIS A 77 5.05 10.55 1.89
CA HIS A 77 4.40 9.34 1.40
C HIS A 77 4.03 9.51 -0.08
N PHE A 78 4.47 8.58 -0.92
CA PHE A 78 4.22 8.64 -2.36
C PHE A 78 3.39 7.43 -2.80
N PHE A 79 2.23 7.71 -3.39
CA PHE A 79 1.39 6.66 -3.96
C PHE A 79 1.89 6.30 -5.36
N GLN A 80 2.59 5.18 -5.46
CA GLN A 80 3.30 4.74 -6.66
C GLN A 80 2.32 4.38 -7.81
N PRO A 81 2.61 4.79 -9.06
CA PRO A 81 1.94 4.25 -10.25
C PRO A 81 1.98 2.72 -10.32
N ASN A 82 0.92 2.12 -10.84
CA ASN A 82 0.88 0.69 -11.07
C ASN A 82 0.13 0.38 -12.37
N GLN A 83 0.73 -0.45 -13.23
CA GLN A 83 0.15 -0.79 -14.54
C GLN A 83 -1.23 -1.43 -14.46
N TYR A 84 -1.58 -2.12 -13.38
CA TYR A 84 -2.91 -2.71 -13.18
C TYR A 84 -3.95 -1.70 -12.71
N TRP A 85 -3.56 -0.47 -12.34
CA TRP A 85 -4.46 0.62 -12.01
C TRP A 85 -4.86 1.37 -13.28
N LYS A 86 -6.15 1.60 -13.47
CA LYS A 86 -6.64 2.26 -14.68
C LYS A 86 -6.48 3.77 -14.57
N THR A 87 -5.67 4.34 -15.47
CA THR A 87 -5.51 5.78 -15.67
C THR A 87 -5.75 6.14 -17.14
N ASN A 88 -5.41 7.36 -17.57
CA ASN A 88 -5.48 7.74 -18.99
C ASN A 88 -4.27 7.26 -19.80
N ARG A 89 -3.29 6.61 -19.16
CA ARG A 89 -2.10 6.05 -19.82
C ARG A 89 -2.48 5.14 -20.98
N LYS A 90 -1.81 5.37 -22.12
CA LYS A 90 -1.92 4.54 -23.32
C LYS A 90 -0.68 3.67 -23.45
N PHE A 91 -0.86 2.36 -23.28
CA PHE A 91 0.22 1.39 -23.46
C PHE A 91 0.37 1.01 -24.93
N SER A 92 1.62 1.01 -25.43
CA SER A 92 1.94 0.43 -26.74
C SER A 92 1.79 -1.10 -26.72
N GLU A 93 1.60 -1.73 -27.88
CA GLU A 93 1.50 -3.20 -27.95
C GLU A 93 2.78 -3.91 -27.48
N ALA A 94 3.95 -3.28 -27.66
CA ALA A 94 5.22 -3.80 -27.16
C ALA A 94 5.29 -3.74 -25.63
N GLU A 95 4.89 -2.60 -25.04
CA GLU A 95 4.88 -2.44 -23.59
C GLU A 95 3.85 -3.35 -22.92
N LYS A 96 2.67 -3.55 -23.52
CA LYS A 96 1.64 -4.43 -22.96
C LYS A 96 2.15 -5.85 -22.70
N LYS A 97 3.01 -6.37 -23.57
CA LYS A 97 3.62 -7.71 -23.44
C LYS A 97 4.58 -7.83 -22.25
N ILE A 98 5.12 -6.71 -21.78
CA ILE A 98 6.06 -6.63 -20.65
C ILE A 98 5.29 -6.31 -19.37
N ALA A 99 4.45 -5.28 -19.42
CA ALA A 99 3.75 -4.70 -18.28
C ALA A 99 2.60 -5.58 -17.74
N PHE A 100 2.03 -6.48 -18.56
CA PHE A 100 0.84 -7.24 -18.16
C PHE A 100 1.02 -8.74 -18.28
N ILE A 101 0.56 -9.44 -17.26
CA ILE A 101 0.25 -10.86 -17.32
C ILE A 101 -1.06 -11.13 -16.59
N GLU A 102 -1.91 -11.99 -17.16
CA GLU A 102 -3.27 -12.21 -16.62
C GLU A 102 -3.24 -12.84 -15.23
N SER A 103 -2.28 -13.72 -14.97
CA SER A 103 -2.09 -14.43 -13.70
C SER A 103 -1.32 -13.61 -12.65
N SER A 104 -1.13 -12.31 -12.85
CA SER A 104 -0.36 -11.50 -11.91
C SER A 104 -0.99 -11.48 -10.52
N PRO A 105 -0.23 -11.82 -9.46
CA PRO A 105 -0.75 -11.79 -8.09
C PRO A 105 -1.10 -10.37 -7.63
N TYR A 106 -0.52 -9.34 -8.26
CA TYR A 106 -0.70 -7.94 -7.88
C TYR A 106 -2.01 -7.33 -8.40
N LYS A 107 -2.58 -7.88 -9.48
CA LYS A 107 -3.79 -7.36 -10.15
C LYS A 107 -4.97 -7.26 -9.17
N LYS A 108 -5.14 -8.26 -8.31
CA LYS A 108 -6.21 -8.30 -7.30
C LYS A 108 -6.05 -7.19 -6.26
N GLY A 109 -4.85 -7.05 -5.70
CA GLY A 109 -4.54 -6.04 -4.70
C GLY A 109 -4.72 -4.62 -5.24
N VAL A 110 -4.31 -4.36 -6.48
CA VAL A 110 -4.50 -3.07 -7.13
C VAL A 110 -5.98 -2.80 -7.39
N LYS A 111 -6.71 -3.77 -7.95
CA LYS A 111 -8.14 -3.60 -8.30
C LYS A 111 -9.01 -3.30 -7.08
N PHE A 112 -8.80 -4.00 -5.97
CA PHE A 112 -9.66 -3.90 -4.78
C PHE A 112 -9.07 -3.04 -3.66
N GLY A 113 -7.75 -3.02 -3.50
CA GLY A 113 -7.06 -2.28 -2.44
C GLY A 113 -6.84 -0.81 -2.76
N TYR A 114 -6.40 -0.46 -3.98
CA TYR A 114 -6.12 0.95 -4.32
C TYR A 114 -7.31 1.89 -4.08
N PRO A 115 -8.56 1.54 -4.45
CA PRO A 115 -9.70 2.41 -4.16
C PRO A 115 -9.86 2.72 -2.67
N LEU A 116 -9.52 1.78 -1.79
CA LEU A 116 -9.61 1.94 -0.34
C LEU A 116 -8.44 2.76 0.20
N LEU A 117 -7.22 2.55 -0.31
CA LEU A 117 -6.05 3.37 0.05
C LEU A 117 -6.22 4.84 -0.41
N ILE A 118 -6.77 5.07 -1.60
CA ILE A 118 -7.03 6.43 -2.11
C ILE A 118 -8.03 7.17 -1.23
N LYS A 119 -9.08 6.49 -0.72
CA LYS A 119 -10.04 7.08 0.22
C LYS A 119 -9.41 7.57 1.52
N GLN A 120 -8.28 6.98 1.92
CA GLN A 120 -7.56 7.34 3.14
C GLN A 120 -6.65 8.58 2.95
N ILE A 121 -6.43 9.05 1.72
CA ILE A 121 -5.55 10.20 1.44
C ILE A 121 -5.99 11.45 2.19
N ASP A 122 -7.30 11.74 2.26
CA ASP A 122 -7.81 12.93 2.92
C ASP A 122 -7.60 12.86 4.45
N GLU A 123 -7.71 11.67 5.05
CA GLU A 123 -7.39 11.45 6.46
C GLU A 123 -5.89 11.66 6.73
N LEU A 124 -5.01 11.17 5.85
CA LEU A 124 -3.57 11.37 5.98
C LEU A 124 -3.19 12.85 5.87
N LYS A 125 -3.81 13.60 4.94
CA LYS A 125 -3.64 15.05 4.84
C LYS A 125 -4.14 15.79 6.08
N ALA A 126 -5.29 15.40 6.63
CA ALA A 126 -5.83 15.97 7.86
C ALA A 126 -4.89 15.76 9.08
N ASN A 127 -4.02 14.75 9.01
CA ASN A 127 -2.96 14.48 9.99
C ASN A 127 -1.60 15.11 9.61
N ASN A 128 -1.56 16.08 8.69
CA ASN A 128 -0.37 16.81 8.25
C ASN A 128 0.72 15.95 7.60
N ILE A 129 0.35 14.80 7.04
CA ILE A 129 1.28 13.99 6.27
C ILE A 129 1.47 14.61 4.88
N ASN A 130 2.73 14.75 4.46
CA ASN A 130 3.08 15.11 3.09
C ASN A 130 2.84 13.92 2.16
N ILE A 131 1.59 13.72 1.74
CA ILE A 131 1.18 12.63 0.85
C ILE A 131 0.96 13.12 -0.59
N PHE A 132 1.55 12.40 -1.54
CA PHE A 132 1.52 12.71 -2.97
C PHE A 132 0.92 11.55 -3.74
N ASN A 133 -0.06 11.85 -4.60
CA ASN A 133 -0.67 10.87 -5.49
C ASN A 133 0.05 10.92 -6.85
N ALA A 134 0.86 9.92 -7.15
CA ALA A 134 1.61 9.85 -8.40
C ALA A 134 0.96 8.93 -9.44
N LEU A 135 -0.28 8.46 -9.24
CA LEU A 135 -0.87 7.41 -10.08
C LEU A 135 -0.91 7.73 -11.58
N ASN A 136 -1.05 9.02 -11.91
CA ASN A 136 -1.26 9.50 -13.28
C ASN A 136 -0.02 10.15 -13.92
N ILE A 137 1.16 10.12 -13.28
CA ILE A 137 2.36 10.82 -13.79
C ILE A 137 2.85 10.27 -15.15
N PHE A 138 2.37 9.09 -15.55
CA PHE A 138 2.72 8.45 -16.82
C PHE A 138 1.63 8.58 -17.89
N ASP A 139 0.56 9.33 -17.64
CA ASP A 139 -0.59 9.38 -18.55
C ASP A 139 -0.23 10.00 -19.91
N ASP A 140 0.66 11.00 -19.91
CA ASP A 140 1.11 11.73 -21.11
C ASP A 140 2.46 11.23 -21.67
N VAL A 141 2.99 10.13 -21.14
CA VAL A 141 4.30 9.57 -21.55
C VAL A 141 4.10 8.50 -22.61
N ALA A 142 4.57 8.76 -23.83
CA ALA A 142 4.40 7.86 -24.97
C ALA A 142 5.37 6.67 -24.94
N GLU A 143 6.52 6.84 -24.31
CA GLU A 143 7.54 5.82 -24.16
C GLU A 143 7.11 4.73 -23.16
N PRO A 144 7.60 3.48 -23.32
CA PRO A 144 7.44 2.45 -22.30
C PRO A 144 8.12 2.88 -21.00
N VAL A 145 7.46 2.67 -19.85
CA VAL A 145 7.98 3.05 -18.52
C VAL A 145 8.12 1.86 -17.58
N TYR A 146 7.42 0.76 -17.84
CA TYR A 146 7.51 -0.46 -17.03
C TYR A 146 8.57 -1.41 -17.57
N GLY A 147 9.35 -1.98 -16.65
CA GLY A 147 10.38 -2.99 -16.93
C GLY A 147 9.87 -4.42 -16.80
N ASP A 148 8.77 -4.64 -16.05
CA ASP A 148 8.18 -5.96 -15.82
C ASP A 148 6.67 -5.93 -15.52
N ASN A 149 6.09 -7.11 -15.30
CA ASN A 149 4.68 -7.29 -14.96
C ASN A 149 4.36 -7.23 -13.44
N CYS A 150 5.33 -6.87 -12.60
CA CYS A 150 5.17 -6.73 -11.15
C CYS A 150 4.76 -5.30 -10.81
N CYS A 151 5.63 -4.34 -11.13
CA CYS A 151 5.44 -2.88 -11.05
C CYS A 151 6.78 -2.12 -11.19
N HIS A 152 7.87 -2.80 -11.50
CA HIS A 152 9.18 -2.17 -11.58
C HIS A 152 9.27 -1.34 -12.86
N TYR A 153 9.92 -0.18 -12.74
CA TYR A 153 10.12 0.71 -13.86
C TYR A 153 11.39 0.34 -14.63
N ASN A 154 11.42 0.71 -15.91
CA ASN A 154 12.67 0.81 -16.64
C ASN A 154 13.32 2.17 -16.34
N ALA A 155 14.51 2.43 -16.89
CA ALA A 155 15.25 3.67 -16.65
C ALA A 155 14.42 4.94 -16.91
N ARG A 156 13.54 4.95 -17.91
CA ARG A 156 12.67 6.08 -18.22
C ARG A 156 11.58 6.28 -17.17
N GLY A 157 10.93 5.20 -16.73
CA GLY A 157 9.94 5.27 -15.65
C GLY A 157 10.55 5.67 -14.31
N GLU A 158 11.76 5.18 -14.00
CA GLU A 158 12.52 5.59 -12.81
C GLU A 158 12.88 7.08 -12.83
N GLU A 159 13.37 7.58 -13.96
CA GLU A 159 13.68 9.00 -14.14
C GLU A 159 12.47 9.89 -13.86
N ILE A 160 11.32 9.57 -14.47
CA ILE A 160 10.09 10.36 -14.31
C ILE A 160 9.58 10.29 -12.86
N PHE A 161 9.53 9.10 -12.26
CA PHE A 161 9.02 8.95 -10.89
C PHE A 161 9.94 9.58 -9.85
N SER A 162 11.26 9.40 -9.99
CA SER A 162 12.24 10.03 -9.09
C SER A 162 12.25 11.55 -9.22
N THR A 163 12.08 12.09 -10.44
CA THR A 163 11.91 13.53 -10.66
C THR A 163 10.65 14.06 -9.97
N TYR A 164 9.51 13.37 -10.11
CA TYR A 164 8.27 13.74 -9.41
C TYR A 164 8.46 13.75 -7.89
N ILE A 165 9.11 12.73 -7.32
CA ILE A 165 9.44 12.66 -5.89
C ILE A 165 10.32 13.84 -5.47
N GLY A 166 11.42 14.06 -6.21
CA GLY A 166 12.38 15.14 -5.91
C GLY A 166 11.72 16.51 -5.91
N SER A 167 10.96 16.83 -6.97
CA SER A 167 10.22 18.09 -7.07
C SER A 167 9.22 18.23 -5.93
N SER A 168 8.42 17.20 -5.63
CA SER A 168 7.44 17.24 -4.54
C SER A 168 8.08 17.56 -3.18
N ILE A 169 9.25 16.98 -2.90
CA ILE A 169 10.00 17.24 -1.66
C ILE A 169 10.50 18.69 -1.64
N VAL A 170 11.15 19.15 -2.71
CA VAL A 170 11.72 20.50 -2.76
C VAL A 170 10.61 21.55 -2.63
N GLU A 171 9.49 21.38 -3.34
CA GLU A 171 8.34 22.28 -3.25
C GLU A 171 7.80 22.38 -1.82
N THR A 172 7.66 21.23 -1.14
CA THR A 172 7.16 21.17 0.24
C THR A 172 8.12 21.82 1.25
N LEU A 173 9.43 21.65 1.06
CA LEU A 173 10.43 22.15 2.01
C LEU A 173 10.79 23.63 1.80
N THR A 174 10.49 24.19 0.62
CA THR A 174 10.94 25.54 0.24
C THR A 174 9.79 26.51 -0.08
N ASP A 175 8.56 26.03 -0.15
CA ASP A 175 7.38 26.77 -0.63
C ASP A 175 7.56 27.38 -2.04
N LYS A 176 8.48 26.84 -2.85
CA LYS A 176 8.74 27.27 -4.23
C LYS A 176 8.30 26.19 -5.21
N SER A 177 7.34 26.50 -6.09
CA SER A 177 6.93 25.63 -7.20
C SER A 177 8.01 25.57 -8.29
N PHE A 178 8.32 24.37 -8.79
CA PHE A 178 9.22 24.20 -9.93
C PHE A 178 8.42 23.88 -11.19
N GLU A 179 8.44 24.78 -12.17
CA GLU A 179 7.97 24.43 -13.51
C GLU A 179 8.90 23.36 -14.09
N ALA A 180 8.37 22.15 -14.32
CA ALA A 180 9.05 21.17 -15.15
C ALA A 180 9.23 21.80 -16.52
N LYS A 181 10.49 22.13 -16.88
CA LYS A 181 10.83 22.52 -18.25
C LYS A 181 10.46 21.35 -19.14
N THR A 182 9.31 21.42 -19.80
CA THR A 182 9.03 20.62 -20.99
C THR A 182 10.15 20.92 -21.97
N GLN A 183 11.01 19.93 -22.19
CA GLN A 183 12.00 19.99 -23.27
C GLN A 183 11.21 20.14 -24.58
N ASN A 184 11.43 21.28 -25.25
CA ASN A 184 11.03 21.50 -26.64
C ASN A 184 11.74 20.52 -27.57
#